data_AF-A0A954CS71-F1
#
_entry.id   AF-A0A954CS71-F1
#
_cell.length_a   1.000
_cell.length_b   1.000
_cell.length_c   1.000
_cell.angle_alpha   90.00
_cell.angle_beta   90.00
_cell.angle_gamma   90.00
#
_symmetry.space_group_name_H-M   'P 1'
#
loop_
_entity.id
_entity.type
_entity.pdbx_description
1 polymer ?
#
loop_
_entity_poly.entity_id
_entity_poly.type
_entity_poly.pdbx_seq_one_letter_code
_entity_poly.pdbx_strand_id
1 'polypeptide(L)'
;MARSAKSERKSGTSLRTRKGKASMVFAGLVALLLLTGGAYLQITDQWNVVTAAASLKYEEWVEGVVNHPDNEAMRADLIARVVEHYRETPAKKSLPLRDDEGHVIGRFRINVADVAQPFATSEDPAQRRIYTVDLSGQGELWHETGGRVRFHGSALVTYVVDFEIDDWAAYAHFQCTDVEHPQFECDHIDN
;
A
#
# COMPACT_ATOMS: atom_id res chain seq x y z
N MET A 1 -26.20 6.85 -89.67
CA MET A 1 -26.62 8.15 -90.26
C MET A 1 -27.46 8.86 -89.19
N ALA A 2 -26.90 9.82 -88.47
CA ALA A 2 -26.70 11.24 -88.83
C ALA A 2 -28.00 12.08 -88.71
N ARG A 3 -27.83 13.24 -88.05
CA ARG A 3 -28.62 14.50 -88.11
C ARG A 3 -29.66 14.69 -86.98
N SER A 4 -29.46 15.68 -86.09
CA SER A 4 -29.64 17.15 -86.29
C SER A 4 -31.13 17.50 -86.18
N ALA A 5 -31.63 18.50 -85.47
CA ALA A 5 -31.10 19.53 -84.57
C ALA A 5 -32.31 20.33 -84.03
N LYS A 6 -32.07 21.19 -83.02
CA LYS A 6 -32.72 22.51 -82.77
C LYS A 6 -34.23 22.52 -82.46
N SER A 7 -34.79 23.44 -81.68
CA SER A 7 -34.27 24.51 -80.83
C SER A 7 -35.39 24.97 -79.88
N GLU A 8 -34.98 25.65 -78.81
CA GLU A 8 -35.64 26.82 -78.20
C GLU A 8 -36.95 26.65 -77.41
N ARG A 9 -36.85 26.93 -76.10
CA ARG A 9 -37.28 28.24 -75.55
C ARG A 9 -36.73 28.51 -74.15
N LYS A 10 -36.14 29.71 -74.02
CA LYS A 10 -36.04 30.64 -72.87
C LYS A 10 -37.11 30.42 -71.78
N SER A 11 -37.00 30.77 -70.50
CA SER A 11 -36.18 31.68 -69.69
C SER A 11 -36.59 31.34 -68.25
N GLY A 12 -35.68 31.06 -67.31
CA GLY A 12 -35.12 32.12 -66.48
C GLY A 12 -36.06 32.51 -65.32
N THR A 13 -35.97 31.79 -64.20
CA THR A 13 -36.27 32.36 -62.87
C THR A 13 -35.29 31.77 -61.86
N SER A 14 -34.46 32.65 -61.30
CA SER A 14 -33.34 32.34 -60.43
C SER A 14 -33.77 31.78 -59.07
N LEU A 15 -33.32 30.57 -58.73
CA LEU A 15 -33.30 30.08 -57.35
C LEU A 15 -32.00 30.53 -56.68
N ARG A 16 -32.10 31.69 -56.04
CA ARG A 16 -31.04 32.35 -55.28
C ARG A 16 -30.76 31.55 -53.99
N THR A 17 -29.63 30.84 -53.99
CA THR A 17 -28.69 30.61 -52.88
C THR A 17 -29.23 30.55 -51.45
N ARG A 18 -29.40 29.34 -50.91
CA ARG A 18 -29.61 29.08 -49.46
C ARG A 18 -28.67 27.99 -48.91
N LYS A 19 -27.44 27.86 -49.43
CA LYS A 19 -26.43 26.87 -48.98
C LYS A 19 -25.21 27.43 -48.24
N GLY A 20 -25.01 28.75 -48.17
CA GLY A 20 -23.80 29.34 -47.57
C GLY A 20 -23.79 29.48 -46.04
N LYS A 21 -24.95 29.71 -45.40
CA LYS A 21 -24.98 30.07 -43.97
C LYS A 21 -24.90 28.85 -43.03
N ALA A 22 -25.48 27.72 -43.40
CA ALA A 22 -25.45 26.51 -42.56
C ALA A 22 -24.05 25.87 -42.47
N SER A 23 -23.27 25.94 -43.57
CA SER A 23 -21.90 25.39 -43.61
C SER A 23 -20.91 26.21 -42.78
N MET A 24 -21.02 27.54 -42.74
CA MET A 24 -20.16 28.39 -41.89
C MET A 24 -20.47 28.23 -40.40
N VAL A 25 -21.74 28.09 -40.02
CA VAL A 25 -22.12 27.88 -38.61
C VAL A 25 -21.62 26.53 -38.09
N PHE A 26 -21.66 25.49 -38.93
CA PHE A 26 -21.14 24.16 -38.57
C PHE A 26 -19.60 24.15 -38.44
N ALA A 27 -18.89 24.79 -39.38
CA ALA A 27 -17.43 24.92 -39.30
C ALA A 27 -16.97 25.74 -38.07
N GLY A 28 -17.71 26.80 -37.74
CA GLY A 28 -17.45 27.61 -36.53
C GLY A 28 -17.68 26.82 -35.23
N LEU A 29 -18.72 26.01 -35.15
CA LEU A 29 -19.00 25.15 -33.99
C LEU A 29 -17.95 24.05 -33.82
N VAL A 30 -17.50 23.42 -34.91
CA VAL A 30 -16.43 22.41 -34.86
C VAL A 30 -15.10 23.03 -34.45
N ALA A 31 -14.75 24.21 -34.97
CA ALA A 31 -13.54 24.93 -34.55
C ALA A 31 -13.60 25.34 -33.07
N LEU A 32 -14.76 25.79 -32.59
CA LEU A 32 -14.96 26.13 -31.18
C LEU A 32 -14.84 24.88 -30.29
N LEU A 33 -15.44 23.75 -30.69
CA LEU A 33 -15.33 22.47 -29.96
C LEU A 33 -13.89 21.93 -29.94
N LEU A 34 -13.12 22.09 -31.02
CA LEU A 34 -11.72 21.68 -31.07
C LEU A 34 -10.83 22.59 -30.22
N LEU A 35 -11.10 23.90 -30.17
CA LEU A 35 -10.37 24.84 -29.32
C LEU A 35 -10.71 24.65 -27.84
N THR A 36 -11.98 24.44 -27.48
CA THR A 36 -12.37 24.18 -26.08
C THR A 36 -11.96 22.78 -25.63
N GLY A 37 -12.07 21.77 -26.50
CA GLY A 37 -11.60 20.41 -26.22
C GLY A 37 -10.07 20.33 -26.11
N GLY A 38 -9.34 21.02 -26.97
CA GLY A 38 -7.87 21.10 -26.91
C GLY A 38 -7.37 21.86 -25.67
N ALA A 39 -8.02 22.98 -25.31
CA ALA A 39 -7.71 23.70 -24.08
C ALA A 39 -8.05 22.88 -22.83
N TYR A 40 -9.17 22.14 -22.85
CA TYR A 40 -9.53 21.23 -21.75
C TYR A 40 -8.50 20.12 -21.57
N LEU A 41 -8.06 19.47 -22.67
CA LEU A 41 -7.02 18.43 -22.63
C LEU A 41 -5.67 18.96 -22.13
N GLN A 42 -5.25 20.15 -22.59
CA GLN A 42 -4.03 20.79 -22.09
C GLN A 42 -4.10 21.17 -20.62
N ILE A 43 -5.26 21.66 -20.15
CA ILE A 43 -5.47 21.97 -18.74
C ILE A 43 -5.44 20.69 -17.90
N THR A 44 -6.08 19.60 -18.34
CA THR A 44 -6.05 18.32 -17.61
C THR A 44 -4.67 17.68 -17.60
N ASP A 45 -3.93 17.74 -18.70
CA ASP A 45 -2.55 17.22 -18.74
C ASP A 45 -1.63 18.04 -17.84
N GLN A 46 -1.74 19.37 -17.84
CA GLN A 46 -1.00 20.22 -16.91
C GLN A 46 -1.41 19.98 -15.47
N TRP A 47 -2.70 19.76 -15.20
CA TRP A 47 -3.17 19.44 -13.86
C TRP A 47 -2.63 18.08 -13.38
N ASN A 48 -2.63 17.07 -14.24
CA ASN A 48 -2.06 15.74 -13.94
C ASN A 48 -0.54 15.80 -13.72
N VAL A 49 0.18 16.63 -14.48
CA VAL A 49 1.61 16.85 -14.28
C VAL A 49 1.88 17.61 -12.98
N VAL A 50 1.06 18.61 -12.63
CA VAL A 50 1.18 19.36 -11.37
C VAL A 50 0.82 18.49 -10.17
N THR A 51 -0.22 17.66 -10.25
CA THR A 51 -0.58 16.74 -9.17
C THR A 51 0.44 15.63 -9.01
N ALA A 52 0.98 15.07 -10.09
CA ALA A 52 2.05 14.07 -10.03
C ALA A 52 3.36 14.67 -9.49
N ALA A 53 3.73 15.89 -9.89
CA ALA A 53 4.91 16.57 -9.35
C ALA A 53 4.72 17.00 -7.89
N ALA A 54 3.50 17.36 -7.49
CA ALA A 54 3.17 17.67 -6.10
C ALA A 54 3.15 16.42 -5.23
N SER A 55 2.67 15.27 -5.74
CA SER A 55 2.71 14.00 -5.01
C SER A 55 4.14 13.51 -4.81
N LEU A 56 4.98 13.56 -5.84
CA LEU A 56 6.41 13.19 -5.74
C LEU A 56 7.17 14.09 -4.76
N LYS A 57 6.90 15.40 -4.73
CA LYS A 57 7.53 16.31 -3.76
C LYS A 57 7.00 16.13 -2.34
N TYR A 58 5.74 15.74 -2.21
CA TYR A 58 5.14 15.44 -0.92
C TYR A 58 5.71 14.14 -0.33
N GLU A 59 5.95 13.14 -1.17
CA GLU A 59 6.63 11.88 -0.83
C GLU A 59 8.03 12.12 -0.27
N GLU A 60 8.90 12.77 -1.06
CA GLU A 60 10.28 13.08 -0.64
C GLU A 60 10.31 13.89 0.67
N TRP A 61 9.33 14.78 0.86
CA TRP A 61 9.22 15.56 2.09
C TRP A 61 8.72 14.73 3.27
N VAL A 62 7.72 13.86 3.09
CA VAL A 62 7.21 13.01 4.16
C VAL A 62 8.25 11.98 4.58
N GLU A 63 8.90 11.30 3.64
CA GLU A 63 10.02 10.39 3.91
C GLU A 63 11.16 11.14 4.60
N GLY A 64 11.57 12.28 4.03
CA GLY A 64 12.64 13.11 4.58
C GLY A 64 12.34 13.67 5.97
N VAL A 65 11.06 13.87 6.33
CA VAL A 65 10.64 14.31 7.68
C VAL A 65 10.57 13.10 8.62
N VAL A 66 9.85 12.03 8.27
CA VAL A 66 9.65 10.90 9.20
C VAL A 66 10.96 10.16 9.47
N ASN A 67 11.77 9.95 8.43
CA ASN A 67 13.03 9.23 8.53
C ASN A 67 14.17 10.12 9.07
N HIS A 68 13.96 11.43 9.23
CA HIS A 68 14.98 12.33 9.79
C HIS A 68 15.39 11.90 11.20
N PRO A 69 16.70 11.85 11.53
CA PRO A 69 17.16 11.45 12.86
C PRO A 69 16.51 12.27 13.99
N ASP A 70 16.34 13.57 13.79
CA ASP A 70 15.75 14.48 14.78
C ASP A 70 14.24 14.24 15.07
N ASN A 71 13.55 13.49 14.21
CA ASN A 71 12.11 13.23 14.35
C ASN A 71 11.81 11.89 15.03
N GLU A 72 12.73 11.41 15.87
CA GLU A 72 12.59 10.15 16.60
C GLU A 72 11.34 10.11 17.48
N ALA A 73 10.96 11.23 18.09
CA ALA A 73 9.73 11.33 18.88
C ALA A 73 8.47 11.06 18.06
N MET A 74 8.43 11.57 16.82
CA MET A 74 7.32 11.35 15.89
C MET A 74 7.27 9.88 15.46
N ARG A 75 8.41 9.25 15.17
CA ARG A 75 8.46 7.81 14.87
C ARG A 75 7.97 6.97 16.04
N ALA A 76 8.40 7.27 17.26
CA ALA A 76 7.94 6.58 18.46
C ALA A 76 6.40 6.67 18.63
N ASP A 77 5.80 7.84 18.37
CA ASP A 77 4.35 8.03 18.43
C ASP A 77 3.61 7.24 17.33
N LEU A 78 4.16 7.20 16.12
CA LEU A 78 3.62 6.38 15.02
C LEU A 78 3.67 4.89 15.35
N ILE A 79 4.81 4.42 15.87
CA ILE A 79 5.00 3.04 16.32
C ILE A 79 3.98 2.70 17.40
N ALA A 80 3.77 3.57 18.39
CA ALA A 80 2.80 3.33 19.44
C ALA A 80 1.38 3.11 18.90
N ARG A 81 0.95 3.93 17.93
CA ARG A 81 -0.36 3.78 17.26
C ARG A 81 -0.45 2.49 16.43
N VAL A 82 0.61 2.16 15.70
CA VAL A 82 0.69 0.92 14.92
C VAL A 82 0.58 -0.29 15.85
N VAL A 83 1.39 -0.34 16.91
CA VAL A 83 1.39 -1.42 17.89
C VAL A 83 0.03 -1.54 18.56
N GLU A 84 -0.59 -0.43 18.99
CA GLU A 84 -1.93 -0.43 19.58
C GLU A 84 -2.96 -1.14 18.70
N HIS A 85 -2.94 -0.90 17.38
CA HIS A 85 -3.80 -1.60 16.44
C HIS A 85 -3.47 -3.10 16.32
N TYR A 86 -2.18 -3.47 16.38
CA TYR A 86 -1.74 -4.84 16.23
C TYR A 86 -1.82 -5.67 17.52
N ARG A 87 -2.02 -5.09 18.71
CA ARG A 87 -2.12 -5.83 19.98
C ARG A 87 -3.17 -6.94 19.97
N GLU A 88 -4.25 -6.76 19.20
CA GLU A 88 -5.36 -7.72 19.13
C GLU A 88 -5.15 -8.84 18.08
N THR A 89 -4.07 -8.78 17.32
CA THR A 89 -3.88 -9.55 16.08
C THR A 89 -3.10 -10.88 16.19
N PRO A 90 -2.14 -11.10 17.11
CA PRO A 90 -1.28 -12.29 17.06
C PRO A 90 -1.93 -13.54 17.67
N ALA A 91 -2.86 -13.38 18.61
CA ALA A 91 -3.53 -14.51 19.25
C ALA A 91 -4.28 -15.35 18.22
N LYS A 92 -4.13 -16.68 18.31
CA LYS A 92 -4.69 -17.70 17.39
C LYS A 92 -4.02 -17.80 16.02
N LYS A 93 -2.97 -17.01 15.73
CA LYS A 93 -2.15 -17.21 14.53
C LYS A 93 -1.25 -18.44 14.69
N SER A 94 -1.04 -19.13 13.58
CA SER A 94 -0.15 -20.29 13.51
C SER A 94 1.06 -19.97 12.65
N LEU A 95 2.21 -19.85 13.30
CA LEU A 95 3.51 -19.59 12.68
C LEU A 95 4.16 -20.89 12.22
N PRO A 96 4.75 -20.96 11.02
CA PRO A 96 5.57 -22.08 10.62
C PRO A 96 6.87 -22.11 11.43
N LEU A 97 7.24 -23.27 11.94
CA LEU A 97 8.55 -23.54 12.51
C LEU A 97 9.44 -24.06 11.38
N ARG A 98 10.61 -23.47 11.22
CA ARG A 98 11.55 -23.82 10.15
C ARG A 98 12.88 -24.29 10.70
N ASP A 99 13.52 -25.21 9.98
CA ASP A 99 14.91 -25.59 10.23
C ASP A 99 15.89 -24.56 9.64
N ASP A 100 17.18 -24.83 9.79
CA ASP A 100 18.27 -23.96 9.30
C ASP A 100 18.30 -23.85 7.76
N GLU A 101 17.70 -24.80 7.04
CA GLU A 101 17.58 -24.81 5.58
C GLU A 101 16.29 -24.13 5.10
N GLY A 102 15.42 -23.73 6.03
CA GLY A 102 14.17 -23.04 5.78
C GLY A 102 12.97 -23.96 5.51
N HIS A 103 13.10 -25.29 5.65
CA HIS A 103 11.99 -26.22 5.52
C HIS A 103 11.04 -26.09 6.70
N VAL A 104 9.73 -26.20 6.46
CA VAL A 104 8.74 -26.14 7.54
C VAL A 104 8.68 -27.50 8.24
N ILE A 105 9.24 -27.56 9.45
CA ILE A 105 9.30 -28.77 10.30
C ILE A 105 8.18 -28.83 11.33
N GLY A 106 7.30 -27.83 11.37
CA GLY A 106 6.21 -27.80 12.32
C GLY A 106 5.47 -26.47 12.32
N ARG A 107 4.59 -26.30 13.30
CA ARG A 107 3.84 -25.06 13.50
C ARG A 107 3.69 -24.73 14.97
N PHE A 108 3.79 -23.45 15.29
CA PHE A 108 3.50 -22.91 16.62
C PHE A 108 2.24 -22.06 16.56
N ARG A 109 1.24 -22.40 17.37
CA ARG A 109 0.02 -21.62 17.54
C ARG A 109 0.18 -20.74 18.79
N ILE A 110 0.08 -19.44 18.58
CA ILE A 110 0.10 -18.45 19.65
C ILE A 110 -1.25 -18.47 20.34
N ASN A 111 -1.26 -18.72 21.65
CA ASN A 111 -2.46 -18.66 22.48
C ASN A 111 -2.59 -17.28 23.14
N VAL A 112 -1.48 -16.77 23.67
CA VAL A 112 -1.37 -15.45 24.31
C VAL A 112 -0.21 -14.68 23.69
N ALA A 113 -0.41 -13.38 23.49
CA ALA A 113 0.60 -12.43 23.06
C ALA A 113 0.29 -11.09 23.71
N ASP A 114 0.70 -10.92 24.96
CA ASP A 114 0.45 -9.70 25.73
C ASP A 114 1.59 -8.72 25.48
N VAL A 115 1.25 -7.61 24.83
CA VAL A 115 2.23 -6.59 24.42
C VAL A 115 2.25 -5.45 25.45
N ALA A 116 3.41 -5.19 26.03
CA ALA A 116 3.67 -4.06 26.90
C ALA A 116 4.72 -3.11 26.31
N GLN A 117 4.66 -1.85 26.74
CA GLN A 117 5.62 -0.81 26.38
C GLN A 117 6.22 -0.28 27.69
N PRO A 118 7.32 -0.87 28.19
CA PRO A 118 7.83 -0.61 29.54
C PRO A 118 8.16 0.87 29.80
N PHE A 119 8.53 1.61 28.75
CA PHE A 119 8.96 3.00 28.84
C PHE A 119 7.99 3.97 28.16
N ALA A 120 6.68 3.67 28.12
CA ALA A 120 5.70 4.48 27.39
C ALA A 120 5.71 5.98 27.76
N THR A 121 6.04 6.32 29.00
CA THR A 121 6.10 7.70 29.52
C THR A 121 7.52 8.28 29.57
N SER A 122 8.52 7.61 28.99
CA SER A 122 9.89 8.12 28.98
C SER A 122 10.01 9.37 28.11
N GLU A 123 10.82 10.33 28.55
CA GLU A 123 11.17 11.51 27.76
C GLU A 123 12.13 11.17 26.62
N ASP A 124 12.83 10.03 26.71
CA ASP A 124 13.73 9.53 25.67
C ASP A 124 12.92 8.76 24.59
N PRO A 125 12.84 9.29 23.34
CA PRO A 125 12.15 8.62 22.24
C PRO A 125 12.72 7.23 21.92
N ALA A 126 14.02 7.01 22.12
CA ALA A 126 14.65 5.72 21.86
C ALA A 126 14.09 4.62 22.77
N GLN A 127 13.86 4.95 24.04
CA GLN A 127 13.28 4.01 25.00
C GLN A 127 11.81 3.70 24.71
N ARG A 128 11.06 4.68 24.19
CA ARG A 128 9.64 4.48 23.81
C ARG A 128 9.48 3.50 22.65
N ARG A 129 10.54 3.20 21.90
CA ARG A 129 10.55 2.20 20.84
C ARG A 129 10.77 0.76 21.33
N ILE A 130 10.97 0.57 22.64
CA ILE A 130 11.13 -0.75 23.25
C ILE A 130 9.77 -1.30 23.65
N TYR A 131 9.49 -2.53 23.21
CA TYR A 131 8.27 -3.28 23.53
C TYR A 131 8.64 -4.66 24.06
N THR A 132 7.85 -5.15 24.99
CA THR A 132 7.94 -6.53 25.47
C THR A 132 6.67 -7.28 25.07
N VAL A 133 6.84 -8.55 24.71
CA VAL A 133 5.75 -9.44 24.32
C VAL A 133 5.84 -10.70 25.16
N ASP A 134 4.89 -10.87 26.08
CA ASP A 134 4.70 -12.14 26.78
C ASP A 134 3.95 -13.09 25.85
N LEU A 135 4.70 -14.06 25.31
CA LEU A 135 4.23 -15.01 24.33
C LEU A 135 4.01 -16.36 25.01
N SER A 136 2.85 -16.96 24.82
CA SER A 136 2.67 -18.39 25.12
C SER A 136 1.80 -19.09 24.08
N GLY A 137 2.05 -20.38 23.90
CA GLY A 137 1.40 -21.14 22.84
C GLY A 137 1.66 -22.64 22.90
N GLN A 138 1.16 -23.29 21.87
CA GLN A 138 1.31 -24.73 21.65
C GLN A 138 1.87 -24.96 20.26
N GLY A 139 2.82 -25.87 20.12
CA GLY A 139 3.36 -26.25 18.82
C GLY A 139 3.31 -27.74 18.55
N GLU A 140 3.47 -28.06 17.28
CA GLU A 140 3.65 -29.40 16.77
C GLU A 140 4.86 -29.41 15.85
N LEU A 141 5.79 -30.35 16.07
CA LEU A 141 6.89 -30.66 15.16
C LEU A 141 6.59 -31.98 14.44
N TRP A 142 6.92 -32.05 13.16
CA TRP A 142 6.84 -33.25 12.35
C TRP A 142 8.21 -33.93 12.33
N HIS A 143 8.21 -35.22 12.64
CA HIS A 143 9.41 -36.04 12.56
C HIS A 143 9.51 -36.67 11.17
N GLU A 144 10.73 -36.82 10.65
CA GLU A 144 10.99 -37.40 9.32
C GLU A 144 10.44 -38.83 9.17
N THR A 145 10.35 -39.57 10.28
CA THR A 145 9.82 -40.95 10.28
C THR A 145 8.29 -41.03 10.36
N GLY A 146 7.57 -39.90 10.29
CA GLY A 146 6.11 -39.84 10.26
C GLY A 146 5.42 -39.51 11.58
N GLY A 147 6.19 -39.39 12.67
CA GLY A 147 5.67 -39.04 14.00
C GLY A 147 5.42 -37.54 14.21
N ARG A 148 4.73 -37.20 15.29
CA ARG A 148 4.45 -35.79 15.68
C ARG A 148 4.83 -35.55 17.14
N VAL A 149 5.52 -34.46 17.40
CA VAL A 149 5.86 -34.02 18.75
C VAL A 149 5.03 -32.79 19.11
N ARG A 150 4.20 -32.88 20.14
CA ARG A 150 3.45 -31.73 20.67
C ARG A 150 4.18 -31.10 21.85
N PHE A 151 4.20 -29.78 21.89
CA PHE A 151 4.86 -29.04 22.95
C PHE A 151 4.10 -27.77 23.33
N HIS A 152 4.33 -27.32 24.55
CA HIS A 152 4.00 -25.99 25.04
C HIS A 152 5.26 -25.14 25.08
N GLY A 153 5.10 -23.87 24.72
CA GLY A 153 6.20 -22.90 24.78
C GLY A 153 5.72 -21.56 25.31
N SER A 154 6.57 -20.92 26.10
CA SER A 154 6.39 -19.52 26.50
C SER A 154 7.73 -18.79 26.57
N ALA A 155 7.71 -17.49 26.36
CA ALA A 155 8.86 -16.61 26.51
C ALA A 155 8.40 -15.15 26.63
N LEU A 156 9.18 -14.35 27.35
CA LEU A 156 9.08 -12.90 27.30
C LEU A 156 10.08 -12.39 26.28
N VAL A 157 9.60 -11.79 25.20
CA VAL A 157 10.47 -11.32 24.10
C VAL A 157 10.52 -9.81 24.08
N THR A 158 11.74 -9.25 24.06
CA THR A 158 11.94 -7.80 23.94
C THR A 158 12.27 -7.45 22.51
N TYR A 159 11.52 -6.49 21.97
CA TYR A 159 11.71 -5.91 20.66
C TYR A 159 12.07 -4.43 20.75
N VAL A 160 13.02 -4.02 19.92
CA VAL A 160 13.15 -2.62 19.51
C VAL A 160 12.44 -2.50 18.17
N VAL A 161 11.50 -1.56 18.09
CA VAL A 161 10.71 -1.34 16.88
C VAL A 161 11.17 -0.05 16.22
N ASP A 162 11.40 -0.09 14.91
CA ASP A 162 11.61 1.12 14.12
C ASP A 162 10.55 1.29 13.05
N PHE A 163 10.46 2.51 12.53
CA PHE A 163 9.49 2.90 11.53
C PHE A 163 10.15 3.66 10.40
N GLU A 164 9.90 3.22 9.18
CA GLU A 164 10.44 3.84 7.97
C GLU A 164 9.31 4.03 6.96
N ILE A 165 9.35 5.15 6.24
CA ILE A 165 8.53 5.34 5.04
C ILE A 165 9.46 5.25 3.84
N ASP A 166 9.11 4.40 2.89
CA ASP A 166 9.83 4.20 1.63
C ASP A 166 8.83 3.85 0.53
N ASP A 167 8.95 4.48 -0.65
CA ASP A 167 8.13 4.26 -1.84
C ASP A 167 6.60 4.22 -1.52
N TRP A 168 6.08 5.24 -0.83
CA TRP A 168 4.67 5.35 -0.36
C TRP A 168 4.19 4.30 0.65
N ALA A 169 5.07 3.41 1.13
CA ALA A 169 4.73 2.38 2.09
C ALA A 169 5.33 2.70 3.46
N ALA A 170 4.56 2.38 4.50
CA ALA A 170 5.02 2.47 5.88
C ALA A 170 5.47 1.08 6.33
N TYR A 171 6.73 0.97 6.73
CA TYR A 171 7.34 -0.25 7.23
C TYR A 171 7.60 -0.13 8.73
N ALA A 172 7.17 -1.13 9.49
CA ALA A 172 7.51 -1.29 10.89
C ALA A 172 8.48 -2.46 11.02
N HIS A 173 9.69 -2.18 11.50
CA HIS A 173 10.75 -3.15 11.66
C HIS A 173 10.81 -3.60 13.11
N PHE A 174 10.58 -4.88 13.37
CA PHE A 174 10.65 -5.46 14.71
C PHE A 174 11.98 -6.20 14.85
N GLN A 175 12.90 -5.64 15.63
CA GLN A 175 14.17 -6.28 15.94
C GLN A 175 14.09 -6.93 17.32
N CYS A 176 14.18 -8.26 17.37
CA CYS A 176 14.32 -8.98 18.63
C CYS A 176 15.69 -8.69 19.24
N THR A 177 15.71 -8.13 20.46
CA THR A 177 16.96 -7.81 21.17
C THR A 177 17.22 -8.74 22.34
N ASP A 178 16.17 -9.30 22.93
CA ASP A 178 16.32 -10.22 24.07
C ASP A 178 15.15 -11.22 24.16
N VAL A 179 15.43 -12.38 24.75
CA VAL A 179 14.47 -13.45 25.02
C VAL A 179 14.68 -13.95 26.44
N GLU A 180 13.74 -13.62 27.32
CA GLU A 180 13.76 -13.97 28.73
C GLU A 180 12.81 -15.13 29.04
N HIS A 181 13.17 -15.89 30.07
CA HIS A 181 12.37 -17.00 30.60
C HIS A 181 11.82 -17.99 29.54
N PRO A 182 12.63 -18.45 28.56
CA PRO A 182 12.13 -19.43 27.60
C PRO A 182 11.77 -20.73 28.33
N GLN A 183 10.51 -21.14 28.21
CA GLN A 183 10.01 -22.43 28.69
C GLN A 183 9.60 -23.29 27.51
N PHE A 184 9.94 -24.57 27.60
CA PHE A 184 9.56 -25.57 26.62
C PHE A 184 9.21 -26.86 27.35
N GLU A 185 7.99 -27.33 27.16
CA GLU A 185 7.51 -28.58 27.74
C GLU A 185 6.93 -29.46 26.62
N CYS A 186 7.39 -30.71 26.54
CA CYS A 186 6.93 -31.66 25.54
C CYS A 186 5.88 -32.59 26.16
N ASP A 187 4.67 -32.60 25.59
CA ASP A 187 3.57 -33.40 26.14
C ASP A 187 3.53 -34.82 25.57
N HIS A 188 3.79 -34.94 24.26
CA HIS A 188 3.44 -36.16 23.54
C HIS A 188 4.25 -36.36 22.25
N ILE A 189 4.61 -37.63 22.00
CA ILE A 189 5.25 -38.09 20.77
C ILE A 189 4.33 -39.16 20.17
N ASP A 190 3.60 -38.79 19.10
CA ASP A 190 2.84 -39.73 18.28
C ASP A 190 3.86 -40.49 17.39
N ASN A 191 3.94 -41.83 17.52
CA ASN A 191 4.73 -42.72 16.65
C ASN A 191 3.86 -43.34 15.56
#